data_AF-A0A2A3FWR2-F1
#
_entry.id   AF-A0A2A3FWR2-F1
#
_cell.length_a   1.000
_cell.length_b   1.000
_cell.length_c   1.000
_cell.angle_alpha   90.00
_cell.angle_beta   90.00
_cell.angle_gamma   90.00
#
_symmetry.space_group_name_H-M   'P 1'
#
loop_
_entity.id
_entity.type
_entity.pdbx_description
1 polymer ?
#
loop_
_entity_poly.entity_id
_entity_poly.type
_entity_poly.pdbx_seq_one_letter_code
_entity_poly.pdbx_strand_id
1 'polypeptide(L)' 'MTLESIDSSLRAANLGRIDDLGTAITISELRARINEVWAPRSPAFDKMIAYATDKGWVSSDGRDLRAHIIRKESKM' A
#
# COMPACT_ATOMS: atom_id res chain seq x y z
N MET A 1 -17.79 6.15 -5.16
CA MET A 1 -17.09 5.29 -4.19
C MET A 1 -16.62 6.18 -3.05
N THR A 2 -17.08 5.91 -1.83
CA THR A 2 -16.73 6.68 -0.63
C THR A 2 -15.43 6.17 -0.02
N LEU A 3 -14.77 6.95 0.85
CA LEU A 3 -13.59 6.50 1.59
C LEU A 3 -13.90 5.25 2.43
N GLU A 4 -15.07 5.18 3.07
CA GLU A 4 -15.53 3.97 3.79
C GLU A 4 -15.64 2.74 2.88
N SER A 5 -16.12 2.91 1.64
CA SER A 5 -16.22 1.81 0.68
C SER A 5 -14.84 1.30 0.25
N ILE A 6 -13.85 2.20 0.14
CA ILE A 6 -12.46 1.83 -0.16
C ILE A 6 -11.82 1.15 1.06
N ASP A 7 -11.97 1.71 2.26
CA ASP A 7 -11.49 1.10 3.51
C ASP A 7 -12.06 -0.30 3.70
N SER A 8 -13.37 -0.46 3.54
CA SER A 8 -14.05 -1.75 3.64
C SER A 8 -13.51 -2.76 2.64
N SER A 9 -13.24 -2.33 1.40
CA SER A 9 -12.67 -3.19 0.35
C SER A 9 -11.23 -3.59 0.67
N LEU A 10 -10.40 -2.66 1.16
CA LEU A 10 -9.02 -2.93 1.57
C LEU A 10 -8.96 -3.92 2.74
N ARG A 11 -9.81 -3.72 3.75
CA ARG A 11 -9.92 -4.62 4.91
C ARG A 11 -10.41 -6.00 4.52
N ALA A 12 -11.46 -6.08 3.70
CA ALA A 12 -12.01 -7.34 3.23
C ALA A 12 -11.00 -8.17 2.43
N ALA A 13 -10.09 -7.50 1.71
CA ALA A 13 -9.02 -8.13 0.96
C ALA A 13 -7.75 -8.38 1.79
N ASN A 14 -7.72 -8.03 3.07
CA ASN A 14 -6.54 -8.02 3.94
C ASN A 14 -5.37 -7.15 3.41
N LEU A 15 -5.64 -6.26 2.46
CA LEU A 15 -4.65 -5.45 1.77
C LEU A 15 -4.25 -4.19 2.54
N GLY A 16 -5.06 -3.79 3.52
CA GLY A 16 -4.79 -2.59 4.30
C GLY A 16 -6.04 -1.95 4.90
N ARG A 17 -5.91 -0.67 5.21
CA ARG A 17 -6.97 0.20 5.77
C ARG A 17 -6.74 1.66 5.39
N ILE A 18 -7.78 2.46 5.47
CA ILE A 18 -7.70 3.92 5.49
C ILE A 18 -7.95 4.38 6.92
N ASP A 19 -7.10 5.28 7.41
CA ASP A 19 -7.26 5.97 8.68
C ASP A 19 -7.02 7.47 8.50
N ASP A 20 -7.07 8.22 9.60
CA ASP A 20 -6.93 9.68 9.60
C ASP A 20 -5.56 10.15 9.08
N LEU A 21 -4.55 9.28 9.05
CA LEU A 21 -3.20 9.58 8.56
C LEU A 21 -3.00 9.20 7.09
N GLY A 22 -4.00 8.58 6.44
CA GLY A 22 -3.96 8.20 5.03
C GLY A 22 -4.28 6.72 4.81
N THR A 23 -3.63 6.11 3.82
CA THR A 23 -3.83 4.69 3.53
C THR A 23 -2.66 3.87 4.05
N ALA A 24 -2.92 2.89 4.90
CA ALA A 24 -1.96 1.90 5.35
C ALA A 24 -2.13 0.61 4.53
N ILE A 25 -1.09 0.20 3.81
CA ILE A 25 -1.06 -1.00 2.97
C ILE A 25 -0.17 -2.06 3.59
N THR A 26 -0.66 -3.29 3.68
CA THR A 26 0.10 -4.42 4.23
C THR A 26 1.23 -4.81 3.26
N ILE A 27 2.49 -4.66 3.70
CA ILE A 27 3.68 -4.86 2.83
C ILE A 27 3.80 -6.31 2.36
N SER A 28 3.48 -7.30 3.21
CA SER A 28 3.55 -8.72 2.84
C SER A 28 2.57 -9.08 1.72
N GLU A 29 1.35 -8.57 1.81
CA GLU A 29 0.32 -8.78 0.78
C GLU A 29 0.69 -8.07 -0.51
N LEU A 30 1.16 -6.82 -0.42
CA LEU A 30 1.63 -6.07 -1.59
C LEU A 30 2.78 -6.81 -2.29
N ARG A 31 3.72 -7.36 -1.52
CA ARG A 31 4.82 -8.18 -2.06
C ARG A 31 4.31 -9.46 -2.73
N ALA A 32 3.33 -10.14 -2.12
CA ALA A 32 2.72 -11.33 -2.71
C ALA A 32 2.09 -11.01 -4.07
N ARG A 33 1.29 -9.94 -4.16
CA ARG A 33 0.65 -9.49 -5.40
C ARG A 33 1.64 -9.05 -6.47
N ILE A 34 2.71 -8.36 -6.10
CA ILE A 34 3.76 -7.98 -7.06
C ILE A 34 4.43 -9.23 -7.63
N ASN A 35 4.65 -10.27 -6.83
CA ASN A 35 5.22 -11.53 -7.33
C ASN A 35 4.24 -12.35 -8.19
N GLU A 36 2.93 -12.10 -8.10
CA GLU A 36 1.92 -12.70 -9.00
C GLU A 36 1.98 -12.07 -10.41
N VAL A 37 2.22 -10.75 -10.48
CA VAL A 37 2.11 -9.97 -11.73
C VAL A 37 3.48 -9.75 -12.39
N TRP A 38 4.52 -9.57 -11.59
CA TRP A 38 5.90 -9.33 -12.03
C TRP A 38 6.79 -10.51 -11.64
N ALA A 39 7.90 -10.66 -12.35
CA ALA A 39 8.87 -11.73 -12.08
C ALA A 39 9.22 -11.80 -10.57
N PRO A 40 9.35 -13.01 -10.01
CA PRO A 40 9.51 -13.21 -8.58
C PRO A 40 10.73 -12.44 -8.07
N ARG A 41 10.50 -11.60 -7.04
CA ARG A 41 11.46 -10.65 -6.46
C ARG A 41 11.86 -9.49 -7.38
N SER A 42 11.00 -8.48 -7.44
CA SER A 42 11.36 -7.19 -8.04
C SER A 42 12.32 -6.41 -7.13
N PRO A 43 13.60 -6.18 -7.52
CA PRO A 43 14.52 -5.34 -6.75
C PRO A 43 14.03 -3.89 -6.63
N ALA A 44 13.15 -3.45 -7.55
CA ALA A 44 12.52 -2.14 -7.48
C ALA A 44 11.56 -2.04 -6.29
N PHE A 45 10.87 -3.13 -5.94
CA PHE A 45 10.02 -3.15 -4.75
C PHE A 45 10.84 -3.00 -3.47
N ASP A 46 11.95 -3.73 -3.36
CA ASP A 46 12.83 -3.64 -2.18
C ASP A 46 13.41 -2.23 -2.03
N LYS A 47 13.82 -1.59 -3.13
CA LYS A 47 14.26 -0.18 -3.14
C LYS A 47 13.15 0.78 -2.71
N MET A 48 11.92 0.56 -3.16
CA MET A 48 10.77 1.37 -2.76
C MET A 48 10.51 1.26 -1.25
N ILE A 49 10.53 0.05 -0.69
CA ILE A 49 10.34 -0.16 0.75
C ILE A 49 11.47 0.48 1.55
N ALA A 50 12.74 0.31 1.13
CA ALA A 50 13.88 0.93 1.80
C ALA A 50 13.77 2.47 1.82
N TYR A 51 13.36 3.08 0.70
CA TYR A 51 13.11 4.51 0.63
C TYR A 51 11.94 4.94 1.54
N ALA A 52 10.84 4.21 1.55
CA ALA A 52 9.70 4.50 2.42
C ALA A 52 10.08 4.40 3.91
N THR A 53 10.94 3.46 4.27
CA THR A 53 11.50 3.33 5.62
C THR A 53 12.34 4.56 5.99
N ASP A 54 13.24 5.00 5.11
CA ASP A 54 14.04 6.24 5.31
C ASP A 54 13.15 7.48 5.52
N LYS A 55 12.01 7.54 4.85
CA LYS A 55 11.03 8.63 4.99
C LYS A 55 10.10 8.49 6.19
N GLY A 56 10.21 7.42 6.98
CA GLY A 56 9.31 7.16 8.11
C GLY A 56 7.86 6.87 7.67
N TRP A 57 7.67 6.42 6.42
CA TRP A 57 6.37 6.04 5.88
C TRP A 57 6.01 4.58 6.17
N VAL A 58 6.98 3.79 6.63
CA VAL A 58 6.73 2.44 7.11
C VAL A 58 6.44 2.49 8.62
N SER A 59 5.46 1.70 9.07
CA SER A 59 5.17 1.56 10.50
C SER A 59 6.39 1.07 11.28
N SER A 60 6.45 1.37 12.58
CA SER A 60 7.58 0.98 13.45
C SER A 60 7.82 -0.52 13.53
N ASP A 61 6.78 -1.33 13.31
CA ASP A 61 6.85 -2.80 13.24
C ASP A 61 7.19 -3.33 11.83
N GLY A 62 7.36 -2.45 10.84
CA GLY A 62 7.73 -2.82 9.47
C GLY A 62 6.61 -3.44 8.63
N ARG A 63 5.37 -3.46 9.12
CA ARG A 63 4.27 -4.20 8.49
C ARG A 63 3.47 -3.38 7.47
N ASP A 64 3.27 -2.11 7.76
CA ASP A 64 2.36 -1.25 7.03
C ASP A 64 3.15 -0.14 6.29
N LEU A 65 2.86 0.04 5.01
CA LEU A 65 3.31 1.17 4.21
C LEU A 65 2.23 2.24 4.20
N ARG A 66 2.56 3.46 4.65
CA ARG A 66 1.72 4.64 4.51
C ARG A 66 1.84 5.17 3.09
N ALA A 67 0.71 5.26 2.40
CA ALA A 67 0.60 5.77 1.05
C ALA A 67 -0.59 6.73 0.96
N HIS A 68 -0.45 7.75 0.12
CA HIS A 68 -1.59 8.57 -0.32
C HIS A 68 -2.14 7.99 -1.61
N ILE A 69 -3.32 7.37 -1.55
CA ILE A 69 -4.04 6.94 -2.75
C ILE A 69 -4.83 8.15 -3.26
N ILE A 70 -4.23 8.88 -4.21
CA ILE A 70 -4.91 9.97 -4.88
C ILE A 70 -5.78 9.35 -5.98
N ARG A 71 -7.09 9.53 -5.90
CA ARG A 71 -7.97 9.21 -7.03
C ARG A 71 -7.59 10.15 -8.16
N LYS A 72 -6.97 9.63 -9.22
CA LYS A 72 -6.92 10.37 -10.49
C LYS A 72 -8.36 10.49 -10.96
N GLU A 73 -8.97 11.65 -10.78
CA GLU A 73 -10.13 12.00 -11.59
C GLU A 73 -9.63 12.02 -13.03
N SER A 74 -10.06 11.04 -13.82
CA SER A 74 -9.94 11.13 -15.26
C SER A 74 -10.74 12.36 -15.65
N LYS A 75 -10.05 13.47 -15.97
CA LYS A 75 -10.69 14.55 -16.74
C LYS A 75 -11.26 13.86 -18.00
N MET A 76 -12.59 13.83 -18.08
CA MET A 76 -13.29 13.53 -19.33
C MET A 76 -12.96 14.60 -20.37
#